data_AF-A0A060UYW3-F1
#
_entry.id   AF-A0A060UYW3-F1
#
_cell.length_a   1.000
_cell.length_b   1.000
_cell.length_c   1.000
_cell.angle_alpha   90.00
_cell.angle_beta   90.00
_cell.angle_gamma   90.00
#
_symmetry.space_group_name_H-M   'P 1'
#
loop_
_entity.id
_entity.type
_entity.pdbx_description
1 polymer ?
#
loop_
_entity_poly.entity_id
_entity_poly.type
_entity_poly.pdbx_seq_one_letter_code
_entity_poly.pdbx_strand_id
1 'polypeptide(L)'
;MQVFPDGEIPHLWRVVHEMAGQHLEVLSMENRRPHYAQTLIHWILRSEERKEEPSHGRRETLSQSRQSMCGAFTNMWTEVTARQR
;
A
#
# COMPACT_ATOMS: atom_id res chain seq x y z
N MET A 1 12.26 -6.12 5.36
CA MET A 1 11.41 -6.16 4.14
C MET A 1 11.33 -7.62 3.69
N GLN A 2 10.35 -8.39 4.16
CA GLN A 2 10.22 -9.84 3.87
C GLN A 2 9.13 -10.17 2.84
N VAL A 3 8.27 -9.21 2.50
CA VAL A 3 7.11 -9.44 1.62
C VAL A 3 7.48 -9.28 0.14
N PHE A 4 8.46 -8.42 -0.18
CA PHE A 4 8.95 -8.17 -1.53
C PHE A 4 10.49 -8.08 -1.50
N PRO A 5 11.21 -9.19 -1.78
CA PRO A 5 12.66 -9.25 -1.61
C PRO A 5 13.44 -8.26 -2.49
N ASP A 6 12.90 -7.92 -3.67
CA ASP A 6 13.51 -6.97 -4.63
C ASP A 6 12.54 -5.82 -5.00
N GLY A 7 11.58 -5.53 -4.11
CA GLY A 7 10.54 -4.53 -4.37
C GLY A 7 11.09 -3.11 -4.33
N GLU A 8 11.30 -2.50 -5.49
CA GLU A 8 11.63 -1.08 -5.63
C GLU A 8 10.37 -0.26 -5.95
N ILE A 9 10.21 0.90 -5.29
CA ILE A 9 9.17 1.88 -5.63
C ILE A 9 9.89 3.08 -6.27
N PRO A 10 9.87 3.23 -7.60
CA PRO A 10 10.60 4.31 -8.26
C PRO A 10 9.99 5.67 -7.89
N HIS A 11 10.84 6.69 -7.81
CA HIS A 11 10.37 8.07 -7.73
C HIS A 11 9.65 8.46 -9.03
N LEU A 12 8.59 9.28 -8.90
CA LEU A 12 7.78 9.74 -10.04
C LEU A 12 8.64 10.34 -11.16
N TRP A 13 9.64 11.16 -10.82
CA TRP A 13 10.50 11.80 -11.81
C TRP A 13 11.25 10.79 -12.70
N ARG A 14 11.67 9.65 -12.14
CA ARG A 14 12.41 8.61 -12.89
C ARG A 14 11.51 7.99 -13.94
N VAL A 15 10.28 7.65 -13.56
CA VAL A 15 9.28 7.10 -14.48
C VAL A 15 8.99 8.09 -15.62
N VAL A 16 8.79 9.37 -15.30
CA VAL A 16 8.52 10.42 -16.31
C VAL A 16 9.70 10.60 -17.25
N HIS A 17 10.92 10.65 -16.72
CA HIS A 17 12.14 10.81 -17.51
C HIS A 17 12.32 9.64 -18.49
N GLU A 18 12.10 8.40 -18.03
CA GLU A 18 12.18 7.20 -18.87
C GLU A 18 11.09 7.17 -19.95
N MET A 19 9.87 7.61 -19.64
CA MET A 19 8.79 7.75 -20.63
C MET A 19 9.13 8.78 -21.70
N ALA A 20 9.66 9.95 -21.30
CA ALA A 20 10.09 10.98 -22.24
C ALA A 20 11.22 10.48 -23.17
N GLY A 21 12.17 9.71 -22.63
CA GLY A 21 13.21 9.05 -23.44
C GLY A 21 12.67 8.06 -24.48
N GLN A 22 11.43 7.58 -24.30
CA GLN A 22 10.71 6.72 -25.25
C GLN A 22 9.73 7.50 -26.14
N HIS A 23 9.79 8.83 -26.17
CA HIS A 23 8.90 9.70 -26.94
C HIS A 23 7.42 9.60 -26.50
N LEU A 24 7.16 9.25 -25.24
CA LEU A 24 5.83 9.26 -24.64
C LEU A 24 5.60 10.55 -23.87
N GLU A 25 4.49 11.22 -24.15
CA GLU A 25 4.07 12.43 -23.45
C GLU A 25 3.11 12.09 -22.30
N VAL A 26 3.27 12.77 -21.16
CA VAL A 26 2.36 12.63 -20.03
C VAL A 26 1.14 13.52 -20.27
N LEU A 27 -0.01 12.89 -20.49
CA LEU A 27 -1.29 13.60 -20.66
C LEU A 27 -2.04 13.81 -19.36
N SER A 28 -1.93 12.87 -18.41
CA SER A 28 -2.61 12.93 -17.11
C SER A 28 -1.84 12.14 -16.06
N MET A 29 -1.87 12.63 -14.84
CA MET A 29 -1.34 11.92 -13.67
C MET A 29 -2.37 11.93 -12.56
N GLU A 30 -2.55 10.78 -11.92
CA GLU A 30 -3.45 10.64 -10.79
C GLU A 30 -2.74 9.91 -9.65
N ASN A 31 -2.88 10.46 -8.45
CA ASN A 31 -2.34 9.85 -7.24
C ASN A 31 -3.39 8.94 -6.58
N ARG A 32 -3.20 7.62 -6.70
CA ARG A 32 -4.08 6.60 -6.09
C ARG A 32 -3.72 6.24 -4.64
N ARG A 33 -2.70 6.87 -4.03
CA ARG A 33 -2.26 6.53 -2.66
C ARG A 33 -3.41 6.48 -1.65
N PRO A 34 -4.35 7.45 -1.58
CA PRO A 34 -5.47 7.40 -0.64
C PRO A 34 -6.31 6.12 -0.74
N HIS A 35 -6.58 5.67 -1.97
CA HIS A 35 -7.38 4.47 -2.24
C HIS A 35 -6.62 3.18 -1.89
N TYR A 36 -5.31 3.14 -2.12
CA TYR A 36 -4.47 2.02 -1.70
C TYR A 36 -4.44 1.87 -0.18
N ALA A 37 -4.32 2.97 0.57
CA ALA A 37 -4.41 2.90 2.03
C ALA A 37 -5.77 2.37 2.50
N GLN A 38 -6.86 2.85 1.91
CA GLN A 38 -8.20 2.34 2.25
C GLN A 38 -8.32 0.83 1.98
N THR A 39 -7.77 0.36 0.87
CA THR A 39 -7.77 -1.06 0.51
C THR A 39 -6.99 -1.90 1.53
N LEU A 40 -5.80 -1.44 1.92
CA LEU A 40 -4.98 -2.12 2.93
C LEU A 40 -5.66 -2.14 4.29
N ILE A 41 -6.33 -1.05 4.69
CA ILE A 41 -7.14 -1.01 5.92
C ILE A 41 -8.23 -2.08 5.86
N HIS A 42 -8.99 -2.16 4.77
CA HIS A 42 -10.03 -3.20 4.63
C HIS A 42 -9.47 -4.62 4.70
N TRP A 43 -8.30 -4.87 4.10
CA TRP A 43 -7.66 -6.18 4.15
C TRP A 43 -7.18 -6.54 5.55
N ILE A 44 -6.62 -5.58 6.28
CA ILE A 44 -6.25 -5.77 7.69
C ILE A 44 -7.50 -6.11 8.50
N LEU A 45 -8.55 -5.29 8.44
CA LEU A 45 -9.77 -5.50 9.23
C LEU A 45 -10.39 -6.88 8.97
N ARG A 46 -10.56 -7.27 7.70
CA ARG A 46 -11.08 -8.60 7.34
C ARG A 46 -10.18 -9.75 7.80
N SER A 47 -8.86 -9.55 7.73
CA SER A 47 -7.91 -10.55 8.19
C SER A 47 -7.96 -10.73 9.71
N GLU A 48 -8.28 -9.66 10.47
CA GLU A 48 -8.49 -9.73 11.91
C GLU A 48 -9.80 -10.45 12.25
N GLU A 49 -10.88 -10.18 11.53
CA GLU A 49 -12.19 -10.82 11.71
C GLU A 49 -12.16 -12.33 11.46
N ARG A 50 -11.31 -12.81 10.53
CA ARG A 50 -11.15 -14.25 10.22
C ARG A 50 -10.23 -15.02 11.17
N LYS A 51 -9.61 -14.37 12.16
CA LYS A 51 -8.63 -15.03 13.07
C LYS A 51 -9.22 -16.15 13.93
N GLU A 52 -10.54 -16.24 14.06
CA GLU A 52 -11.21 -17.28 14.84
C GLU A 52 -11.41 -18.60 14.06
N GLU A 53 -11.14 -18.64 12.76
CA GLU A 53 -11.06 -19.89 12.00
C GLU A 53 -9.71 -20.58 12.30
N PRO A 54 -9.67 -21.87 12.68
CA PRO A 54 -8.41 -22.57 12.95
C PRO A 54 -7.60 -22.75 11.65
N SER A 55 -6.82 -21.74 11.30
CA SER A 55 -5.84 -21.84 10.23
C SER A 55 -4.70 -22.73 10.70
N HIS A 56 -4.61 -23.93 10.15
CA HIS A 56 -3.53 -24.86 10.41
C HIS A 56 -2.22 -24.25 9.88
N GLY A 57 -1.36 -23.75 10.78
CA GLY A 57 0.05 -23.44 10.47
C GLY A 57 0.44 -21.99 10.15
N ARG A 58 -0.19 -20.96 10.72
CA ARG A 58 0.21 -19.55 10.44
C ARG A 58 0.28 -18.68 11.70
N ARG A 59 1.27 -18.88 12.58
CA ARG A 59 1.37 -18.15 13.86
C ARG A 59 2.38 -16.99 13.92
N GLU A 60 3.28 -16.80 12.96
CA GLU A 60 4.33 -15.77 13.10
C GLU A 60 4.20 -14.55 12.17
N THR A 61 3.36 -14.58 11.13
CA THR A 61 3.38 -13.55 10.07
C THR A 61 2.46 -12.34 10.29
N LEU A 62 1.38 -12.47 11.08
CA LEU A 62 0.33 -11.44 11.13
C LEU A 62 0.75 -10.16 11.89
N SER A 63 1.55 -10.29 12.95
CA SER A 63 2.10 -9.14 13.68
C SER A 63 3.07 -8.32 12.81
N GLN A 64 3.94 -9.02 12.08
CA GLN A 64 4.92 -8.44 11.15
C GLN A 64 4.22 -7.73 9.98
N SER A 65 3.19 -8.34 9.39
CA SER A 65 2.38 -7.75 8.33
C SER A 65 1.70 -6.45 8.79
N ARG A 66 1.22 -6.41 10.03
CA ARG A 66 0.54 -5.25 10.61
C ARG A 66 1.49 -4.07 10.83
N GLN A 67 2.69 -4.30 11.38
CA GLN A 67 3.70 -3.24 11.53
C GLN A 67 4.22 -2.73 10.18
N SER A 68 4.44 -3.63 9.22
CA SER A 68 4.90 -3.26 7.87
C SER A 68 3.86 -2.43 7.10
N MET A 69 2.56 -2.73 7.25
CA MET A 69 1.50 -1.99 6.55
C MET A 69 1.12 -0.69 7.26
N CYS A 70 1.16 -0.62 8.59
CA CYS A 70 0.77 0.59 9.32
C CYS A 70 1.81 1.71 9.15
N GLY A 71 3.10 1.38 9.20
CA GLY A 71 4.18 2.38 9.15
C GLY A 71 4.33 3.15 7.83
N ALA A 72 3.90 2.56 6.70
CA ALA A 72 3.96 3.22 5.39
C ALA A 72 2.83 4.24 5.17
N PHE A 73 1.78 4.21 6.00
CA PHE A 73 0.53 4.93 5.75
C PHE A 73 -0.01 5.72 6.96
N THR A 74 0.75 5.81 8.06
CA THR A 74 0.34 6.48 9.31
C THR A 74 -0.08 7.94 9.11
N ASN A 75 0.56 8.67 8.19
CA ASN A 75 0.23 10.08 7.91
C ASN A 75 -0.95 10.26 6.94
N MET A 76 -1.49 9.18 6.36
CA MET A 76 -2.51 9.25 5.31
C MET A 76 -3.92 8.92 5.82
N TRP A 77 -4.03 8.36 7.03
CA TRP A 77 -5.30 8.20 7.74
C TRP A 77 -6.02 9.54 7.92
N THR A 78 -5.29 10.61 8.24
CA THR A 78 -5.82 11.98 8.37
C THR A 78 -6.28 12.56 7.04
N GLU A 79 -5.54 12.33 5.94
CA GLU A 79 -5.93 12.81 4.61
C GLU A 79 -7.16 12.09 4.03
N VAL A 80 -7.24 10.77 4.20
CA VAL A 80 -8.39 9.97 3.73
C VAL A 80 -9.66 10.35 4.51
N THR A 81 -9.54 10.52 5.83
CA THR A 81 -10.68 10.89 6.68
C THR A 81 -11.10 12.36 6.54
N ALA A 82 -10.18 13.27 6.20
CA ALA A 82 -10.49 14.68 5.96
C ALA A 82 -11.25 14.94 4.64
N ARG A 83 -11.08 14.09 3.62
CA ARG A 83 -11.75 14.24 2.31
C ARG A 83 -13.15 13.59 2.22
N GLN A 84 -13.56 12.86 3.25
CA GLN A 84 -14.85 12.16 3.34
C GLN A 84 -15.88 12.95 4.17
N ARG A 85 -15.63 14.23 4.48
CA ARG A 85 -16.53 15.13 5.21
C ARG A 85 -16.89 16.35 4.37
#